data_AF-A0A7W6TQ70-F1
#
_entry.id   AF-A0A7W6TQ70-F1
#
_cell.length_a   1.000
_cell.length_b   1.000
_cell.length_c   1.000
_cell.angle_alpha   90.00
_cell.angle_beta   90.00
_cell.angle_gamma   90.00
#
_symmetry.space_group_name_H-M   'P 1'
#
loop_
_entity.id
_entity.type
_entity.pdbx_description
1 polymer ?
#
loop_
_entity_poly.entity_id
_entity_poly.type
_entity_poly.pdbx_seq_one_letter_code
_entity_poly.pdbx_strand_id
1 'polypeptide(L)' 'MADRDNPNLHALLRSFSAAIAAGDGEALADCFTPDGIYDDYFFGPREGRTGIIEMIYHFYQGGRDFSLDLLGHFIDA' A
#
# COMPACT_ATOMS: atom_id res chain seq x y z
N MET A 1 -18.57 -3.20 11.17
CA MET A 1 -17.78 -4.44 11.07
C MET A 1 -17.56 -4.68 9.59
N ALA A 2 -16.32 -4.59 9.09
CA ALA A 2 -16.04 -4.90 7.69
C ALA A 2 -16.53 -6.32 7.40
N ASP A 3 -17.26 -6.48 6.31
CA ASP A 3 -17.67 -7.78 5.82
C ASP A 3 -16.41 -8.57 5.45
N ARG A 4 -16.05 -9.53 6.30
CA ARG A 4 -14.82 -10.32 6.18
C ARG A 4 -14.81 -11.17 4.93
N ASP A 5 -15.95 -11.38 4.28
CA ASP A 5 -16.08 -12.23 3.10
C ASP A 5 -16.32 -11.42 1.82
N ASN A 6 -16.17 -10.09 1.88
CA ASN A 6 -16.38 -9.23 0.70
C ASN A 6 -15.26 -9.44 -0.33
N PRO A 7 -15.57 -10.00 -1.53
CA PRO A 7 -14.56 -10.30 -2.54
C PRO A 7 -13.88 -9.06 -3.12
N ASN A 8 -14.57 -7.91 -3.15
CA ASN A 8 -13.98 -6.66 -3.63
C ASN A 8 -12.96 -6.10 -2.64
N LEU A 9 -13.24 -6.22 -1.34
CA LEU A 9 -12.29 -5.83 -0.31
C LEU A 9 -11.04 -6.72 -0.36
N HIS A 10 -11.21 -8.03 -0.56
CA HIS A 10 -10.09 -8.96 -0.71
C HIS A 10 -9.25 -8.62 -1.94
N ALA A 11 -9.88 -8.36 -3.09
CA ALA A 11 -9.17 -7.96 -4.30
C ALA A 11 -8.37 -6.66 -4.08
N LEU A 12 -8.96 -5.66 -3.41
CA LEU A 12 -8.28 -4.41 -3.08
C LEU A 12 -7.06 -4.65 -2.17
N LEU A 13 -7.20 -5.45 -1.10
CA LEU A 13 -6.11 -5.77 -0.19
C LEU A 13 -4.99 -6.56 -0.87
N ARG A 14 -5.31 -7.41 -1.84
CA ARG A 14 -4.32 -8.12 -2.68
C ARG A 14 -3.52 -7.16 -3.54
N SER A 15 -4.19 -6.28 -4.29
CA SER A 15 -3.53 -5.27 -5.13
C SER A 15 -2.65 -4.34 -4.29
N PHE A 16 -3.17 -3.89 -3.15
CA PHE A 16 -2.43 -3.05 -2.21
C PHE A 16 -1.15 -3.75 -1.71
N SER A 17 -1.28 -5.01 -1.24
CA SER A 17 -0.15 -5.76 -0.71
C SER A 17 0.92 -6.03 -1.78
N ALA A 18 0.50 -6.38 -3.00
CA ALA A 18 1.40 -6.61 -4.12
C ALA A 18 2.14 -5.32 -4.52
N ALA A 19 1.44 -4.19 -4.57
CA ALA A 19 2.03 -2.89 -4.89
C ALA A 19 3.07 -2.46 -3.85
N ILE A 20 2.74 -2.60 -2.56
CA ILE A 20 3.69 -2.36 -1.47
C ILE A 20 4.91 -3.25 -1.64
N ALA A 21 4.75 -4.58 -1.75
CA ALA A 21 5.87 -5.52 -1.84
C ALA A 21 6.83 -5.24 -3.03
N ALA A 22 6.27 -4.79 -4.15
CA ALA A 22 7.03 -4.46 -5.35
C ALA A 22 7.65 -3.04 -5.31
N GLY A 23 7.29 -2.20 -4.34
CA GLY A 23 7.63 -0.78 -4.35
C GLY A 23 7.00 0.00 -5.50
N ASP A 24 5.86 -0.47 -6.02
CA ASP A 24 5.16 0.14 -7.15
C ASP A 24 4.18 1.22 -6.66
N GLY A 25 4.61 2.48 -6.75
CA GLY A 25 3.83 3.62 -6.28
C GLY A 25 2.59 3.92 -7.08
N GLU A 26 2.62 3.69 -8.39
CA GLU A 26 1.48 3.95 -9.26
C GLU A 26 0.36 2.94 -8.95
N ALA A 27 0.72 1.64 -8.88
CA ALA A 27 -0.22 0.59 -8.50
C ALA A 27 -0.77 0.78 -7.07
N LEU A 28 0.05 1.28 -6.15
CA LEU A 28 -0.39 1.61 -4.79
C LEU A 28 -1.40 2.76 -4.81
N ALA A 29 -1.11 3.84 -5.53
CA ALA A 29 -1.98 5.01 -5.61
C ALA A 29 -3.34 4.72 -6.26
N ASP A 30 -3.41 3.74 -7.18
CA ASP A 30 -4.67 3.28 -7.76
C ASP A 30 -5.60 2.58 -6.77
N CYS A 31 -5.09 2.12 -5.62
CA CYS A 31 -5.90 1.59 -4.53
C CYS A 31 -6.64 2.69 -3.74
N PHE A 32 -6.39 3.97 -4.03
CA PHE A 32 -6.93 5.12 -3.32
C PHE A 32 -7.86 5.97 -4.21
N THR A 33 -8.79 6.66 -3.54
CA THR A 33 -9.51 7.77 -4.16
C THR A 33 -8.52 8.89 -4.52
N PRO A 34 -8.85 9.80 -5.47
CA PRO A 34 -7.94 10.87 -5.87
C PRO A 34 -7.43 11.75 -4.71
N ASP A 35 -8.23 11.90 -3.67
CA ASP A 35 -7.98 12.66 -2.43
C ASP A 35 -7.65 11.78 -1.21
N GLY A 36 -7.37 10.49 -1.43
CA GLY A 36 -7.06 9.55 -0.35
C GLY A 36 -5.79 9.90 0.40
N ILE A 37 -5.69 9.47 1.66
CA ILE A 37 -4.54 9.69 2.53
C ILE A 37 -3.89 8.35 2.87
N TYR A 38 -2.58 8.26 2.72
CA TYR A 38 -1.76 7.18 3.24
C TYR A 38 -0.97 7.68 4.46
N ASP A 39 -1.09 6.99 5.59
CA ASP A 39 -0.35 7.27 6.82
C ASP A 39 0.35 5.98 7.27
N ASP A 40 1.68 5.98 7.23
CA ASP A 40 2.52 4.86 7.66
C ASP A 40 2.99 4.95 9.11
N TYR A 41 2.65 6.03 9.84
CA TYR A 41 3.19 6.38 11.16
C TYR A 41 4.71 6.63 11.23
N PHE A 42 5.48 6.38 10.16
CA PHE A 42 6.92 6.60 10.09
C PHE A 42 7.24 8.00 9.55
N PHE A 43 6.72 8.31 8.37
CA PHE A 43 6.89 9.58 7.66
C PHE A 43 5.64 10.47 7.75
N GLY A 44 4.56 9.93 8.33
CA GLY A 44 3.29 10.61 8.56
C GLY A 44 2.39 10.66 7.33
N PRO A 45 1.27 11.39 7.39
CA PRO A 45 0.25 11.37 6.35
C PRO A 45 0.76 11.97 5.02
N ARG A 46 0.24 11.39 3.94
CA ARG A 46 0.53 11.74 2.54
C ARG A 46 -0.77 11.81 1.76
N GLU A 47 -1.03 12.97 1.19
CA GLU A 47 -2.31 13.30 0.56
C GLU A 47 -2.25 13.08 -0.95
N GLY A 48 -3.30 12.46 -1.48
CA GLY A 48 -3.49 12.24 -2.90
C GLY A 48 -2.50 11.26 -3.53
N ARG A 49 -2.77 10.91 -4.78
CA ARG A 49 -1.99 9.90 -5.53
C ARG A 49 -0.51 10.25 -5.62
N THR A 50 -0.19 11.51 -5.91
CA THR A 50 1.20 11.98 -5.98
C THR A 50 1.94 11.81 -4.65
N GLY A 51 1.32 12.18 -3.53
CA GLY A 51 1.95 12.03 -2.21
C GLY A 51 2.19 10.56 -1.84
N ILE A 52 1.30 9.66 -2.26
CA ILE A 52 1.42 8.21 -2.05
C ILE A 52 2.57 7.62 -2.88
N ILE A 53 2.70 8.02 -4.14
CA ILE A 53 3.82 7.60 -5.01
C ILE A 53 5.16 8.06 -4.43
N GLU A 54 5.25 9.33 -4.02
CA GLU A 54 6.46 9.88 -3.40
C GLU A 54 6.83 9.15 -2.11
N MET A 55 5.83 8.80 -1.29
CA MET A 55 6.04 8.05 -0.06
C MET A 55 6.67 6.69 -0.33
N ILE A 56 6.14 5.89 -1.25
CA ILE A 56 6.67 4.53 -1.45
C ILE A 56 8.09 4.60 -2.00
N TYR A 57 8.36 5.58 -2.87
CA TYR A 57 9.70 5.82 -3.37
C TYR A 57 10.67 6.18 -2.24
N HIS A 58 10.28 7.06 -1.32
CA HIS A 58 11.07 7.40 -0.15
C HIS A 58 11.29 6.21 0.78
N PHE A 59 10.25 5.38 0.99
CA PHE A 59 10.36 4.17 1.81
C PHE A 59 11.40 3.20 1.25
N TYR A 60 11.35 2.86 -0.04
CA TYR A 60 12.32 1.94 -0.66
C TYR A 60 13.71 2.55 -0.83
N GLN A 61 13.80 3.87 -1.03
CA GLN A 61 15.08 4.58 -1.03
C GLN A 61 15.74 4.60 0.36
N GLY A 62 14.98 4.79 1.43
CA GLY A 62 15.51 4.84 2.79
C GLY A 62 15.65 3.47 3.46
N GLY A 63 14.82 2.50 3.06
CA GLY A 63 14.65 1.20 3.70
C GLY A 63 15.50 0.08 3.12
N ARG A 64 16.53 0.38 2.33
CA ARG A 64 17.33 -0.62 1.56
C ARG A 64 18.00 -1.69 2.44
N ASP A 65 18.27 -1.35 3.70
CA ASP A 65 18.91 -2.23 4.69
C ASP A 65 17.88 -3.01 5.53
N PHE A 66 16.59 -2.89 5.23
CA PHE A 66 15.49 -3.59 5.88
C PHE A 66 14.81 -4.56 4.90
N SER A 67 14.31 -5.67 5.44
CA SER A 67 13.38 -6.56 4.72
C SER A 67 11.96 -6.27 5.20
N LEU A 68 11.04 -6.05 4.27
CA LEU A 68 9.62 -5.89 4.56
C LEU A 68 8.89 -7.20 4.33
N ASP A 69 8.39 -7.81 5.40
CA ASP A 69 7.53 -8.99 5.33
C ASP A 69 6.07 -8.59 5.60
N LEU A 70 5.21 -8.77 4.59
CA LEU A 70 3.77 -8.57 4.73
C LEU A 70 3.13 -9.85 5.29
N LEU A 71 2.80 -9.85 6.58
CA LEU A 71 2.18 -10.99 7.23
C LEU A 71 0.65 -10.99 7.00
N GLY A 72 0.18 -11.85 6.09
CA GLY A 72 -1.25 -12.10 5.87
C GLY A 72 -1.52 -13.09 4.73
N HIS A 73 -2.56 -13.92 4.87
CA HIS A 73 -3.01 -14.92 3.88
C HIS A 73 -3.64 -14.32 2.60
N PHE A 74 -3.20 -13.15 2.15
CA PHE A 74 -3.79 -12.49 0.97
C PHE A 74 -2.99 -12.77 -0.31
N ILE A 75 -1.75 -13.27 -0.21
CA ILE A 75 -0.87 -13.43 -1.37
C ILE A 75 -1.00 -14.80 -2.08
N ASP A 76 -1.67 -15.78 -1.46
CA ASP A 76 -1.90 -17.09 -2.08
C ASP A 76 -3.35 -17.26 -2.59
N ALA A 77 -3.53 -17.08 -3.90
CA ALA A 77 -4.64 -17.62 -4.70
C ALA A 77 -4.18 -17.81 -6.15
#